data_AF-A0A2T9XT68-F1
#
_entry.id   AF-A0A2T9XT68-F1
#
_cell.length_a   1.000
_cell.length_b   1.000
_cell.length_c   1.000
_cell.angle_alpha   90.00
_cell.angle_beta   90.00
_cell.angle_gamma   90.00
#
_symmetry.space_group_name_H-M   'P 1'
#
loop_
_entity.id
_entity.type
_entity.pdbx_description
1 polymer ?
#
loop_
_entity_poly.entity_id
_entity_poly.type
_entity_poly.pdbx_seq_one_letter_code
_entity_poly.pdbx_strand_id
1 'polypeptide(L)'
;MLTDEQLAELSDALRTQWGVLRRWLDPVAETASTAAPSVLDGWTVADLIAHVGRSMSALAACEPAPDGTVPQTVGEYIASYAAGAAKISAVTHELATEIAADPLAGIDALAAAAFDRLERLGPSDRVVLARRGPILLSSMVTTRLIELVVHADDLQRSLARRGSASVGLDGGVGAGVGPIDRTALDIVAHAFLDVVVARGGWDLEITRPLIWVRLATGRVPYDVDLLAQAVTPEYSSDAVPDLGRILPIL
;
A
#
# COMPACT_ATOMS: atom_id res chain seq x y z
N MET A 1 23.36 -0.91 2.13
CA MET A 1 22.76 -1.80 3.15
C MET A 1 21.93 -0.88 4.01
N LEU A 2 20.61 -1.08 4.06
CA LEU A 2 19.78 -0.27 4.94
C LEU A 2 20.19 -0.55 6.40
N THR A 3 20.18 0.45 7.26
CA THR A 3 20.53 0.32 8.68
C THR A 3 19.36 -0.24 9.49
N ASP A 4 19.63 -0.87 10.64
CA ASP A 4 18.57 -1.33 11.57
C ASP A 4 17.63 -0.17 11.98
N GLU A 5 18.13 1.06 11.96
CA GLU A 5 17.36 2.30 12.17
C GLU A 5 16.25 2.48 11.11
N GLN A 6 16.53 2.15 9.85
CA GLN A 6 15.54 2.26 8.78
C GLN A 6 14.42 1.22 8.89
N LEU A 7 14.72 0.01 9.38
CA LEU A 7 13.67 -0.98 9.66
C LEU A 7 12.77 -0.51 10.81
N ALA A 8 13.34 0.13 11.84
CA ALA A 8 12.56 0.70 12.93
C ALA A 8 11.61 1.80 12.43
N GLU A 9 12.12 2.75 11.63
CA GLU A 9 11.30 3.82 11.02
C GLU A 9 10.16 3.25 10.15
N LEU A 10 10.46 2.26 9.30
CA LEU A 10 9.44 1.59 8.47
C LEU A 10 8.39 0.87 9.33
N SER A 11 8.81 0.24 10.42
CA SER A 11 7.91 -0.46 11.34
C SER A 11 6.98 0.51 12.06
N ASP A 12 7.49 1.66 12.47
CA ASP A 12 6.71 2.72 13.11
C ASP A 12 5.74 3.39 12.14
N ALA A 13 6.17 3.63 10.90
CA ALA A 13 5.29 4.10 9.83
C ALA A 13 4.16 3.10 9.55
N LEU A 14 4.45 1.80 9.52
CA LEU A 14 3.43 0.76 9.32
C LEU A 14 2.40 0.74 10.45
N ARG A 15 2.85 0.80 11.72
CA ARG A 15 1.95 0.88 12.89
C ARG A 15 1.12 2.16 12.87
N THR A 16 1.73 3.28 12.52
CA THR A 16 1.07 4.59 12.47
C THR A 16 0.00 4.61 11.38
N GLN A 17 0.32 4.16 10.17
CA GLN A 17 -0.62 4.04 9.06
C GLN A 17 -1.80 3.12 9.42
N TRP A 18 -1.53 1.95 10.01
CA TRP A 18 -2.59 1.06 10.50
C TRP A 18 -3.51 1.77 11.49
N GLY A 19 -2.94 2.46 12.49
CA GLY A 19 -3.71 3.20 13.49
C GLY A 19 -4.54 4.33 12.90
N VAL A 20 -4.02 5.08 11.91
CA VAL A 20 -4.76 6.13 11.20
C VAL A 20 -5.95 5.54 10.44
N LEU A 21 -5.71 4.51 9.63
CA LEU A 21 -6.75 3.84 8.86
C LEU A 21 -7.81 3.22 9.76
N ARG A 22 -7.39 2.54 10.84
CA ARG A 22 -8.31 1.86 11.76
C ARG A 22 -9.25 2.82 12.47
N ARG A 23 -8.75 3.97 12.95
CA ARG A 23 -9.58 5.04 13.53
C ARG A 23 -10.51 5.67 12.50
N TRP A 24 -10.05 5.82 11.26
CA TRP A 24 -10.87 6.35 10.18
C TRP A 24 -12.03 5.40 9.80
N LEU A 25 -11.84 4.09 9.95
CA LEU A 25 -12.86 3.08 9.68
C LEU A 25 -13.97 2.98 10.74
N ASP A 26 -13.77 3.45 11.97
CA ASP A 26 -14.79 3.41 13.04
C ASP A 26 -16.14 4.01 12.59
N PRO A 27 -16.23 5.27 12.15
CA PRO A 27 -17.50 5.84 11.68
C PRO A 27 -17.99 5.21 10.38
N VAL A 28 -17.10 4.66 9.56
CA VAL A 28 -17.46 4.01 8.28
C VAL A 28 -18.22 2.71 8.52
N ALA A 29 -17.77 1.90 9.48
CA ALA A 29 -18.44 0.65 9.82
C ALA A 29 -19.85 0.88 10.39
N GLU A 30 -20.06 2.00 11.08
CA GLU A 30 -21.35 2.36 11.68
C GLU A 30 -22.35 2.94 10.67
N THR A 31 -21.88 3.66 9.65
CA THR A 31 -22.73 4.54 8.83
C THR A 31 -22.74 4.21 7.33
N ALA A 32 -21.71 3.54 6.81
CA ALA A 32 -21.64 3.24 5.39
C ALA A 32 -22.31 1.90 5.08
N SER A 33 -23.04 1.84 3.96
CA SER A 33 -23.41 0.55 3.37
C SER A 33 -22.13 -0.15 2.91
N THR A 34 -21.60 -1.04 3.75
CA THR A 34 -20.40 -1.85 3.45
C THR A 34 -20.66 -2.82 2.30
N ALA A 35 -21.92 -3.18 2.06
CA ALA A 35 -22.35 -3.97 0.90
C ALA A 35 -22.34 -3.19 -0.43
N ALA A 36 -22.20 -1.85 -0.41
CA ALA A 36 -22.15 -1.08 -1.64
C ALA A 36 -20.83 -1.30 -2.41
N PRO A 37 -20.84 -1.16 -3.75
CA PRO A 37 -19.62 -1.30 -4.55
C PRO A 37 -18.49 -0.35 -4.12
N SER A 38 -17.27 -0.86 -4.15
CA SER A 38 -16.03 -0.12 -4.01
C SER A 38 -15.53 0.41 -5.36
N VAL A 39 -14.40 1.13 -5.37
CA VAL A 39 -13.72 1.56 -6.62
C VAL A 39 -13.03 0.43 -7.35
N LEU A 40 -12.89 -0.74 -6.70
CA LEU A 40 -12.35 -1.93 -7.32
C LEU A 40 -13.50 -2.78 -7.87
N ASP A 41 -13.43 -3.08 -9.17
CA ASP A 41 -14.48 -3.81 -9.86
C ASP A 41 -14.73 -5.19 -9.22
N GLY A 42 -16.01 -5.50 -9.01
CA GLY A 42 -16.42 -6.75 -8.38
C GLY A 42 -16.28 -6.79 -6.85
N TRP A 43 -15.74 -5.75 -6.21
CA TRP A 43 -15.58 -5.69 -4.75
C TRP A 43 -16.55 -4.70 -4.13
N THR A 44 -17.15 -5.10 -3.01
CA THR A 44 -17.86 -4.20 -2.09
C THR A 44 -16.88 -3.46 -1.18
N VAL A 45 -17.37 -2.47 -0.44
CA VAL A 45 -16.58 -1.81 0.61
C VAL A 45 -16.19 -2.81 1.71
N ALA A 46 -17.05 -3.78 2.04
CA ALA A 46 -16.74 -4.86 2.98
C ALA A 46 -15.58 -5.73 2.49
N ASP A 47 -15.56 -6.09 1.21
CA ASP A 47 -14.45 -6.83 0.60
C ASP A 47 -13.14 -6.05 0.72
N LEU A 48 -13.17 -4.75 0.45
CA LEU A 48 -11.99 -3.90 0.54
C LEU A 48 -11.49 -3.72 1.98
N ILE A 49 -12.40 -3.60 2.96
CA ILE A 49 -12.04 -3.60 4.40
C ILE A 49 -11.37 -4.93 4.78
N ALA A 50 -11.97 -6.07 4.40
CA ALA A 50 -11.39 -7.38 4.66
C ALA A 50 -10.01 -7.54 4.02
N HIS A 51 -9.83 -7.02 2.80
CA HIS A 51 -8.57 -7.06 2.09
C HIS A 51 -7.45 -6.28 2.78
N VAL A 52 -7.76 -5.10 3.32
CA VAL A 52 -6.81 -4.30 4.11
C VAL A 52 -6.24 -5.14 5.27
N GLY A 53 -7.08 -5.82 6.04
CA GLY A 53 -6.59 -6.74 7.09
C GLY A 53 -5.80 -7.93 6.53
N ARG A 54 -6.32 -8.57 5.47
CA ARG A 54 -5.66 -9.71 4.79
C ARG A 54 -4.27 -9.38 4.26
N SER A 55 -4.07 -8.14 3.81
CA SER A 55 -2.78 -7.67 3.31
C SER A 55 -1.70 -7.82 4.40
N MET A 56 -2.02 -7.60 5.67
CA MET A 56 -1.08 -7.77 6.78
C MET A 56 -0.62 -9.23 6.95
N SER A 57 -1.47 -10.20 6.59
CA SER A 57 -1.19 -11.62 6.82
C SER A 57 0.03 -12.16 6.06
N ALA A 58 0.55 -11.47 5.03
CA ALA A 58 1.77 -11.94 4.38
C ALA A 58 3.01 -11.69 5.25
N LEU A 59 3.02 -10.60 6.03
CA LEU A 59 4.07 -10.37 7.04
C LEU A 59 3.95 -11.39 8.16
N ALA A 60 2.74 -11.67 8.65
CA ALA A 60 2.50 -12.68 9.69
C ALA A 60 3.01 -14.09 9.33
N ALA A 61 3.02 -14.42 8.03
CA ALA A 61 3.45 -15.70 7.48
C ALA A 61 4.96 -15.78 7.18
N CYS A 62 5.72 -14.71 7.40
CA CYS A 62 7.16 -14.70 7.13
C CYS A 62 7.93 -15.54 8.15
N GLU A 63 8.95 -16.25 7.66
CA GLU A 63 9.94 -16.96 8.48
C GLU A 63 11.36 -16.54 8.07
N PRO A 64 12.36 -16.59 8.96
CA PRO A 64 13.76 -16.31 8.58
C PRO A 64 14.21 -17.21 7.43
N ALA A 65 14.89 -16.63 6.44
CA ALA A 65 15.47 -17.40 5.34
C ALA A 65 16.81 -18.03 5.77
N PRO A 66 17.21 -19.16 5.14
CA PRO A 66 18.57 -19.69 5.30
C PRO A 66 19.64 -18.67 4.91
N ASP A 67 20.80 -18.75 5.56
CA ASP A 67 21.95 -17.89 5.26
C ASP A 67 22.35 -17.97 3.77
N GLY A 68 22.68 -16.82 3.19
CA GLY A 68 23.04 -16.72 1.76
C GLY A 68 21.85 -16.69 0.79
N THR A 69 20.61 -16.73 1.28
CA THR A 69 19.42 -16.53 0.43
C THR A 69 19.43 -15.13 -0.18
N VAL A 70 19.30 -15.04 -1.51
CA VAL A 70 19.24 -13.77 -2.23
C VAL A 70 17.81 -13.23 -2.19
N PRO A 71 17.57 -12.02 -1.65
CA PRO A 71 16.24 -11.42 -1.62
C PRO A 71 15.84 -10.85 -2.98
N GLN A 72 14.53 -10.89 -3.26
CA GLN A 72 13.91 -10.05 -4.28
C GLN A 72 13.90 -8.58 -3.86
N THR A 73 13.97 -7.68 -4.84
CA THR A 73 13.66 -6.26 -4.66
C THR A 73 12.17 -6.04 -4.44
N VAL A 74 11.79 -4.86 -3.91
CA VAL A 74 10.38 -4.45 -3.77
C VAL A 74 9.66 -4.54 -5.12
N GLY A 75 10.28 -4.00 -6.19
CA GLY A 75 9.72 -4.00 -7.54
C GLY A 75 9.46 -5.39 -8.11
N GLU A 76 10.38 -6.34 -7.90
CA GLU A 76 10.19 -7.74 -8.31
C GLU A 76 9.08 -8.42 -7.50
N TYR A 77 9.02 -8.17 -6.19
CA TYR A 77 8.02 -8.77 -5.32
C TYR A 77 6.59 -8.31 -5.68
N ILE A 78 6.38 -7.00 -5.88
CA ILE A 78 5.05 -6.45 -6.20
C ILE A 78 4.61 -6.78 -7.63
N ALA A 79 5.54 -6.87 -8.60
CA ALA A 79 5.21 -7.25 -9.97
C ALA A 79 4.56 -8.64 -10.08
N SER A 80 4.78 -9.51 -9.08
CA SER A 80 4.15 -10.83 -9.01
C SER A 80 2.68 -10.82 -8.53
N TYR A 81 2.14 -9.65 -8.14
CA TYR A 81 0.77 -9.56 -7.59
C TYR A 81 -0.30 -9.81 -8.65
N ALA A 82 -0.10 -9.27 -9.86
CA ALA A 82 -1.04 -9.40 -10.97
C ALA A 82 -1.33 -10.87 -11.30
N ALA A 83 -0.30 -11.73 -11.30
CA ALA A 83 -0.45 -13.17 -11.54
C ALA A 83 -1.32 -13.88 -10.47
N GLY A 84 -1.44 -13.30 -9.28
CA GLY A 84 -2.23 -13.83 -8.17
C GLY A 84 -3.62 -13.21 -7.99
N ALA A 85 -4.03 -12.26 -8.84
CA ALA A 85 -5.21 -11.42 -8.62
C ALA A 85 -6.52 -12.22 -8.38
N ALA A 86 -6.79 -13.25 -9.20
CA ALA A 86 -7.99 -14.08 -9.04
C ALA A 86 -8.03 -14.82 -7.68
N LYS A 87 -6.89 -15.39 -7.27
CA LYS A 87 -6.77 -16.05 -5.96
C LYS A 87 -6.87 -15.05 -4.81
N ILE A 88 -6.33 -13.84 -4.98
CA ILE A 88 -6.48 -12.77 -3.99
C ILE A 88 -7.96 -12.41 -3.82
N SER A 89 -8.69 -12.22 -4.93
CA SER A 89 -10.12 -11.90 -4.91
C SER A 89 -10.93 -12.99 -4.20
N ALA A 90 -10.73 -14.26 -4.57
CA ALA A 90 -11.46 -15.38 -3.95
C ALA A 90 -11.28 -15.41 -2.43
N VAL A 91 -10.03 -15.35 -1.95
CA VAL A 91 -9.75 -15.38 -0.50
C VAL A 91 -10.20 -14.09 0.19
N THR A 92 -10.21 -12.94 -0.49
CA THR A 92 -10.79 -11.71 0.06
C THR A 92 -12.29 -11.87 0.32
N HIS A 93 -13.05 -12.43 -0.63
CA HIS A 93 -14.49 -12.63 -0.45
C HIS A 93 -14.81 -13.66 0.64
N GLU A 94 -14.03 -14.74 0.72
CA GLU A 94 -14.13 -15.73 1.79
C GLU A 94 -13.92 -15.07 3.16
N LEU A 95 -12.85 -14.30 3.31
CA LEU A 95 -12.55 -13.58 4.55
C LEU A 95 -13.64 -12.56 4.89
N ALA A 96 -14.12 -11.78 3.91
CA ALA A 96 -15.18 -10.79 4.13
C ALA A 96 -16.46 -11.44 4.66
N THR A 97 -16.76 -12.66 4.20
CA THR A 97 -17.87 -13.47 4.72
C THR A 97 -17.59 -13.97 6.13
N GLU A 98 -16.39 -14.47 6.40
CA GLU A 98 -15.97 -14.98 7.71
C GLU A 98 -16.07 -13.92 8.81
N ILE A 99 -15.60 -12.71 8.54
CA ILE A 99 -15.57 -11.61 9.52
C ILE A 99 -16.83 -10.75 9.50
N ALA A 100 -17.87 -11.10 8.73
CA ALA A 100 -19.02 -10.24 8.47
C ALA A 100 -19.76 -9.79 9.75
N ALA A 101 -19.74 -10.61 10.81
CA ALA A 101 -20.38 -10.27 12.08
C ALA A 101 -19.66 -9.14 12.85
N ASP A 102 -18.34 -9.07 12.73
CA ASP A 102 -17.51 -8.00 13.31
C ASP A 102 -16.25 -7.78 12.43
N PRO A 103 -16.40 -7.03 11.31
CA PRO A 103 -15.31 -6.89 10.36
C PRO A 103 -14.08 -6.19 10.94
N LEU A 104 -14.31 -5.25 11.86
CA LEU A 104 -13.24 -4.48 12.47
C LEU A 104 -12.41 -5.34 13.42
N ALA A 105 -13.05 -6.12 14.29
CA ALA A 105 -12.32 -7.08 15.12
C ALA A 105 -11.57 -8.13 14.29
N GLY A 106 -12.17 -8.58 13.18
CA GLY A 106 -11.54 -9.52 12.26
C GLY A 106 -10.23 -8.99 11.65
N ILE A 107 -10.23 -7.75 11.14
CA ILE A 107 -9.01 -7.16 10.57
C ILE A 107 -7.98 -6.79 11.65
N ASP A 108 -8.42 -6.42 12.85
CA ASP A 108 -7.54 -6.13 13.99
C ASP A 108 -6.73 -7.37 14.40
N ALA A 109 -7.36 -8.55 14.41
CA ALA A 109 -6.68 -9.80 14.68
C ALA A 109 -5.58 -10.13 13.64
N LEU A 110 -5.83 -9.85 12.36
CA LEU A 110 -4.85 -10.07 11.29
C LEU A 110 -3.65 -9.10 11.39
N ALA A 111 -3.91 -7.85 11.73
CA ALA A 111 -2.85 -6.86 11.95
C ALA A 111 -2.03 -7.18 13.20
N ALA A 112 -2.66 -7.56 14.30
CA ALA A 112 -1.98 -7.99 15.53
C ALA A 112 -1.01 -9.14 15.25
N ALA A 113 -1.45 -10.19 14.53
CA ALA A 113 -0.60 -11.31 14.16
C ALA A 113 0.62 -10.89 13.29
N ALA A 114 0.47 -9.86 12.46
CA ALA A 114 1.55 -9.32 11.66
C ALA A 114 2.57 -8.53 12.51
N PHE A 115 2.10 -7.71 13.45
CA PHE A 115 2.98 -6.98 14.37
C PHE A 115 3.72 -7.94 15.32
N ASP A 116 3.04 -8.94 15.87
CA ASP A 116 3.66 -10.00 16.68
C ASP A 116 4.74 -10.77 15.91
N ARG A 117 4.53 -10.97 14.59
CA ARG A 117 5.54 -11.60 13.74
C ARG A 117 6.74 -10.68 13.52
N LEU A 118 6.50 -9.40 13.25
CA LEU A 118 7.57 -8.41 13.08
C LEU A 118 8.45 -8.33 14.32
N GLU A 119 7.85 -8.32 15.51
CA GLU A 119 8.57 -8.32 16.78
C GLU A 119 9.41 -9.58 16.99
N ARG A 120 8.86 -10.76 16.65
CA ARG A 120 9.61 -12.03 16.72
C ARG A 120 10.76 -12.13 15.72
N LEU A 121 10.66 -11.49 14.56
CA LEU A 121 11.73 -11.44 13.58
C LEU A 121 12.88 -10.52 14.03
N GLY A 122 12.61 -9.62 14.97
CA GLY A 122 13.61 -8.78 15.63
C GLY A 122 14.03 -7.56 14.79
N PRO A 123 14.99 -6.76 15.31
CA PRO A 123 15.32 -5.45 14.75
C PRO A 123 16.27 -5.50 13.55
N SER A 124 16.84 -6.66 13.23
CA SER A 124 17.80 -6.80 12.13
C SER A 124 17.09 -6.97 10.79
N ASP A 125 17.51 -6.22 9.77
CA ASP A 125 16.98 -6.32 8.40
C ASP A 125 17.46 -7.59 7.67
N ARG A 126 16.96 -8.74 8.12
CA ARG A 126 17.27 -10.07 7.60
C ARG A 126 16.42 -10.42 6.39
N VAL A 127 16.89 -11.36 5.59
CA VAL A 127 16.06 -11.99 4.55
C VAL A 127 15.03 -12.91 5.20
N VAL A 128 13.77 -12.78 4.77
CA VAL A 128 12.65 -13.63 5.18
C VAL A 128 12.06 -14.35 3.98
N LEU A 129 11.60 -15.58 4.19
CA LEU A 129 10.78 -16.31 3.23
C LEU A 129 9.34 -15.83 3.34
N ALA A 130 8.89 -15.11 2.32
CA ALA A 130 7.50 -14.66 2.20
C ALA A 130 6.76 -15.47 1.12
N ARG A 131 5.45 -15.23 0.97
CA ARG A 131 4.57 -16.02 0.10
C ARG A 131 4.98 -16.03 -1.39
N ARG A 132 5.70 -15.01 -1.84
CA ARG A 132 6.08 -14.81 -3.25
C ARG A 132 7.57 -14.94 -3.52
N GLY A 133 8.33 -15.34 -2.50
CA GLY A 133 9.78 -15.47 -2.58
C GLY A 133 10.49 -14.88 -1.36
N PRO A 134 11.81 -15.05 -1.31
CA PRO A 134 12.65 -14.39 -0.31
C PRO A 134 12.67 -12.87 -0.54
N ILE A 135 12.62 -12.10 0.53
CA ILE A 135 12.65 -10.63 0.50
C ILE A 135 13.31 -10.12 1.79
N LEU A 136 13.95 -8.94 1.76
CA LEU A 136 14.39 -8.28 2.99
C LEU A 136 13.19 -7.93 3.88
N LEU A 137 13.36 -7.98 5.20
CA LEU A 137 12.29 -7.66 6.14
C LEU A 137 11.82 -6.21 5.98
N SER A 138 12.74 -5.26 5.78
CA SER A 138 12.43 -3.86 5.45
C SER A 138 11.55 -3.77 4.20
N SER A 139 11.94 -4.46 3.13
CA SER A 139 11.18 -4.52 1.87
C SER A 139 9.81 -5.18 2.05
N MET A 140 9.70 -6.21 2.91
CA MET A 140 8.43 -6.83 3.28
C MET A 140 7.51 -5.82 3.98
N VAL A 141 8.03 -5.07 4.96
CA VAL A 141 7.29 -3.99 5.65
C VAL A 141 6.87 -2.91 4.66
N THR A 142 7.75 -2.47 3.77
CA THR A 142 7.43 -1.52 2.69
C THR A 142 6.28 -2.02 1.82
N THR A 143 6.26 -3.31 1.44
CA THR A 143 5.13 -3.84 0.66
C THR A 143 3.81 -3.86 1.44
N ARG A 144 3.84 -3.95 2.79
CA ARG A 144 2.61 -3.82 3.60
C ARG A 144 2.15 -2.37 3.65
N LEU A 145 3.08 -1.42 3.80
CA LEU A 145 2.79 0.01 3.73
C LEU A 145 2.15 0.38 2.39
N ILE A 146 2.69 -0.13 1.27
CA ILE A 146 2.10 0.05 -0.07
C ILE A 146 0.64 -0.39 -0.08
N GLU A 147 0.35 -1.62 0.37
CA GLU A 147 -1.01 -2.16 0.40
C GLU A 147 -1.95 -1.29 1.25
N LEU A 148 -1.51 -0.86 2.45
CA LEU A 148 -2.32 -0.03 3.33
C LEU A 148 -2.60 1.35 2.73
N VAL A 149 -1.60 2.04 2.20
CA VAL A 149 -1.76 3.40 1.62
C VAL A 149 -2.64 3.35 0.37
N VAL A 150 -2.40 2.39 -0.53
CA VAL A 150 -3.16 2.24 -1.76
C VAL A 150 -4.63 1.92 -1.46
N HIS A 151 -4.89 0.98 -0.56
CA HIS A 151 -6.26 0.58 -0.27
C HIS A 151 -6.99 1.53 0.70
N ALA A 152 -6.27 2.33 1.48
CA ALA A 152 -6.84 3.49 2.18
C ALA A 152 -7.36 4.54 1.18
N ASP A 153 -6.60 4.84 0.11
CA ASP A 153 -7.07 5.70 -0.98
C ASP A 153 -8.29 5.10 -1.69
N ASP A 154 -8.26 3.80 -1.98
CA ASP A 154 -9.38 3.09 -2.61
C ASP A 154 -10.66 3.18 -1.73
N LEU A 155 -10.54 3.03 -0.42
CA LEU A 155 -11.64 3.19 0.53
C LEU A 155 -12.17 4.62 0.53
N GLN A 156 -11.28 5.60 0.67
CA GLN A 156 -11.65 7.02 0.65
C GLN A 156 -12.43 7.40 -0.61
N ARG A 157 -11.93 6.99 -1.80
CA ARG A 157 -12.61 7.23 -3.07
C ARG A 157 -13.93 6.49 -3.18
N SER A 158 -14.03 5.28 -2.62
CA SER A 158 -15.27 4.48 -2.60
C SER A 158 -16.39 5.18 -1.83
N LEU A 159 -16.06 5.80 -0.70
CA LEU A 159 -17.03 6.52 0.13
C LEU A 159 -17.38 7.90 -0.43
N ALA A 160 -16.40 8.63 -0.96
CA ALA A 160 -16.63 9.97 -1.49
C ALA A 160 -17.52 9.98 -2.74
N ARG A 161 -17.46 8.95 -3.61
CA ARG A 161 -18.41 8.76 -4.72
C ARG A 161 -19.87 8.74 -4.27
N ARG A 162 -20.14 8.47 -2.99
CA ARG A 162 -21.48 8.37 -2.41
C ARG A 162 -21.94 9.63 -1.69
N GLY A 163 -21.18 10.73 -1.79
CA GLY A 163 -21.56 12.02 -1.20
C GLY A 163 -21.35 12.12 0.31
N SER A 164 -20.68 11.15 0.94
CA SER A 164 -20.37 11.20 2.39
C SER A 164 -19.09 11.98 2.72
N ALA A 165 -18.30 12.38 1.72
CA ALA A 165 -17.05 13.14 1.85
C ALA A 165 -16.67 13.79 0.51
N SER A 166 -16.09 15.00 0.51
CA SER A 166 -15.47 15.61 -0.67
C SER A 166 -14.03 15.11 -0.86
N VAL A 167 -13.60 14.82 -2.10
CA VAL A 167 -12.20 14.50 -2.41
C VAL A 167 -11.53 15.74 -2.97
N GLY A 168 -10.63 16.37 -2.21
CA GLY A 168 -9.71 17.36 -2.76
C GLY A 168 -8.71 16.68 -3.72
N LEU A 169 -8.31 17.39 -4.77
CA LEU A 169 -7.31 16.91 -5.75
C LEU A 169 -5.93 16.64 -5.12
N ASP A 170 -5.67 17.20 -3.92
CA ASP A 170 -4.48 16.97 -3.10
C ASP A 170 -4.63 15.79 -2.10
N GLY A 171 -5.71 15.00 -2.19
CA GLY A 171 -5.99 13.88 -1.27
C GLY A 171 -6.63 14.27 0.07
N GLY A 172 -6.79 15.57 0.35
CA GLY A 172 -7.50 16.03 1.54
C GLY A 172 -9.02 15.88 1.42
N VAL A 173 -9.65 15.21 2.40
CA VAL A 173 -11.09 15.33 2.65
C VAL A 173 -11.37 16.66 3.35
N GLY A 174 -12.52 17.28 3.10
CA GLY A 174 -12.94 18.50 3.81
C GLY A 174 -12.73 18.41 5.33
N ALA A 175 -12.23 19.50 5.93
CA ALA A 175 -12.08 19.78 7.37
C ALA A 175 -11.67 18.62 8.32
N GLY A 176 -11.02 17.54 7.84
CA GLY A 176 -10.62 16.39 8.64
C GLY A 176 -9.48 15.57 8.02
N VAL A 177 -8.77 14.80 8.86
CA VAL A 177 -7.60 13.99 8.48
C VAL A 177 -8.09 12.71 7.76
N GLY A 178 -7.62 12.47 6.53
CA GLY A 178 -7.95 11.27 5.75
C GLY A 178 -7.34 9.97 6.31
N PRO A 179 -7.60 8.80 5.68
CA PRO A 179 -7.12 7.50 6.15
C PRO A 179 -5.64 7.22 5.88
N ILE A 180 -4.88 8.21 5.40
CA ILE A 180 -3.49 8.06 4.98
C ILE A 180 -2.62 8.98 5.84
N ASP A 181 -1.67 8.39 6.54
CA ASP A 181 -0.59 9.08 7.21
C ASP A 181 0.40 9.66 6.19
N ARG A 182 0.91 10.87 6.46
CA ARG A 182 1.81 11.57 5.55
C ARG A 182 3.14 10.84 5.39
N THR A 183 3.74 10.38 6.48
CA THR A 183 5.03 9.68 6.44
C THR A 183 4.89 8.37 5.67
N ALA A 184 3.80 7.64 5.89
CA ALA A 184 3.51 6.43 5.12
C ALA A 184 3.35 6.72 3.62
N LEU A 185 2.63 7.79 3.26
CA LEU A 185 2.48 8.21 1.86
C LEU A 185 3.83 8.57 1.22
N ASP A 186 4.67 9.31 1.91
CA ASP A 186 5.98 9.72 1.42
C ASP A 186 6.89 8.50 1.22
N ILE A 187 6.92 7.56 2.17
CA ILE A 187 7.67 6.28 2.03
C ILE A 187 7.20 5.50 0.81
N VAL A 188 5.88 5.34 0.63
CA VAL A 188 5.30 4.59 -0.49
C VAL A 188 5.59 5.27 -1.83
N ALA A 189 5.50 6.61 -1.88
CA ALA A 189 5.81 7.39 -3.06
C ALA A 189 7.28 7.20 -3.50
N HIS A 190 8.22 7.27 -2.55
CA HIS A 190 9.65 7.02 -2.82
C HIS A 190 9.91 5.57 -3.21
N ALA A 191 9.24 4.59 -2.58
CA ALA A 191 9.40 3.19 -2.96
C ALA A 191 9.00 2.93 -4.43
N PHE A 192 7.97 3.60 -4.95
CA PHE A 192 7.61 3.53 -6.37
C PHE A 192 8.60 4.29 -7.26
N LEU A 193 9.09 5.45 -6.81
CA LEU A 193 10.11 6.20 -7.51
C LEU A 193 11.39 5.37 -7.69
N ASP A 194 11.87 4.73 -6.63
CA ASP A 194 13.05 3.85 -6.65
C ASP A 194 12.92 2.73 -7.69
N VAL A 195 11.72 2.14 -7.83
CA VAL A 195 11.48 1.12 -8.86
C VAL A 195 11.58 1.69 -10.27
N VAL A 196 11.08 2.90 -10.51
CA VAL A 196 11.19 3.57 -11.82
C VAL A 196 12.62 3.97 -12.13
N VAL A 197 13.32 4.57 -11.17
CA VAL A 197 14.72 4.96 -11.27
C VAL A 197 15.58 3.73 -11.54
N ALA A 198 15.37 2.63 -10.84
CA ALA A 198 16.10 1.38 -11.07
C ALA A 198 15.87 0.78 -12.47
N ARG A 199 14.70 1.02 -13.09
CA ARG A 199 14.36 0.49 -14.42
C ARG A 199 14.82 1.38 -15.57
N GLY A 200 14.86 2.70 -15.38
CA GLY A 200 15.10 3.65 -16.46
C GLY A 200 16.26 4.62 -16.27
N GLY A 201 16.82 4.71 -15.06
CA GLY A 201 18.01 5.52 -14.76
C GLY A 201 17.80 7.03 -14.83
N TRP A 202 16.61 7.50 -14.44
CA TRP A 202 16.29 8.94 -14.42
C TRP A 202 16.42 9.53 -13.02
N ASP A 203 16.72 10.83 -12.95
CA ASP A 203 16.76 11.60 -11.70
C ASP A 203 15.48 12.43 -11.58
N LEU A 204 14.57 11.97 -10.72
CA LEU A 204 13.22 12.51 -10.57
C LEU A 204 12.92 12.80 -9.10
N GLU A 205 12.18 13.88 -8.84
CA GLU A 205 11.68 14.25 -7.52
C GLU A 205 10.15 14.21 -7.48
N ILE A 206 9.58 13.81 -6.34
CA ILE A 206 8.12 13.74 -6.15
C ILE A 206 7.59 15.10 -5.73
N THR A 207 6.62 15.64 -6.48
CA THR A 207 5.94 16.91 -6.19
C THR A 207 4.54 16.71 -5.62
N ARG A 208 3.81 15.69 -6.08
CA ARG A 208 2.46 15.35 -5.59
C ARG A 208 2.39 13.85 -5.25
N PRO A 209 2.75 13.43 -4.02
CA PRO A 209 2.91 12.02 -3.66
C PRO A 209 1.68 11.15 -3.96
N LEU A 210 0.46 11.60 -3.64
CA LEU A 210 -0.74 10.79 -3.89
C LEU A 210 -1.07 10.65 -5.38
N ILE A 211 -0.85 11.70 -6.18
CA ILE A 211 -1.03 11.62 -7.64
C ILE A 211 0.00 10.63 -8.22
N TRP A 212 1.25 10.72 -7.77
CA TRP A 212 2.30 9.79 -8.13
C TRP A 212 1.94 8.34 -7.79
N VAL A 213 1.51 8.07 -6.56
CA VAL A 213 1.07 6.73 -6.13
C VAL A 213 -0.07 6.21 -6.99
N ARG A 214 -1.08 7.04 -7.32
CA ARG A 214 -2.21 6.62 -8.16
C ARG A 214 -1.78 6.29 -9.60
N LEU A 215 -0.86 7.05 -10.18
CA LEU A 215 -0.26 6.74 -11.49
C LEU A 215 0.56 5.44 -11.43
N ALA A 216 1.42 5.31 -10.42
CA ALA A 216 2.31 4.16 -10.25
C ALA A 216 1.55 2.83 -10.08
N THR A 217 0.32 2.90 -9.61
CA THR A 217 -0.54 1.74 -9.32
C THR A 217 -1.72 1.60 -10.28
N GLY A 218 -1.81 2.45 -11.31
CA GLY A 218 -2.89 2.41 -12.30
C GLY A 218 -4.28 2.74 -11.75
N ARG A 219 -4.38 3.36 -10.57
CA ARG A 219 -5.66 3.85 -10.00
C ARG A 219 -6.20 5.07 -10.75
N VAL A 220 -5.35 5.72 -11.54
CA VAL A 220 -5.73 6.66 -12.60
C VAL A 220 -5.09 6.20 -13.91
N PRO A 221 -5.75 6.41 -15.07
CA PRO A 221 -5.14 6.17 -16.36
C PRO A 221 -3.83 6.96 -16.50
N TYR A 222 -2.88 6.39 -17.25
CA TYR A 222 -1.65 7.10 -17.57
C TYR A 222 -1.96 8.37 -18.36
N ASP A 223 -1.43 9.50 -17.90
CA ASP A 223 -1.63 10.82 -18.47
C ASP A 223 -0.37 11.64 -18.22
N VAL A 224 0.18 12.24 -19.29
CA VAL A 224 1.45 12.96 -19.24
C VAL A 224 1.35 14.28 -18.47
N ASP A 225 0.18 14.93 -18.48
CA ASP A 225 -0.05 16.18 -17.77
C ASP A 225 -0.20 15.93 -16.27
N LEU A 226 -0.83 14.82 -15.87
CA LEU A 226 -0.84 14.36 -14.48
C LEU A 226 0.54 13.92 -14.02
N LEU A 227 1.31 13.25 -14.89
CA LEU A 227 2.68 12.85 -14.58
C LEU A 227 3.56 14.07 -14.29
N ALA A 228 3.49 15.11 -15.13
CA ALA A 228 4.23 16.36 -14.95
C ALA A 228 3.83 17.16 -13.70
N GLN A 229 2.64 16.90 -13.14
CA GLN A 229 2.24 17.43 -11.82
C GLN A 229 2.79 16.57 -10.67
N ALA A 230 2.93 15.26 -10.89
CA ALA A 230 3.28 14.29 -9.88
C ALA A 230 4.78 14.27 -9.57
N VAL A 231 5.61 14.38 -10.61
CA VAL A 231 7.07 14.33 -10.52
C VAL A 231 7.72 15.42 -11.40
N THR A 232 8.91 15.86 -11.00
CA THR A 232 9.76 16.81 -11.73
C THR A 232 11.16 16.22 -11.92
N PRO A 233 11.91 16.56 -12.97
CA PRO A 233 13.33 16.28 -13.00
C PRO A 233 14.06 16.98 -11.84
N GLU A 234 15.09 16.33 -11.30
CA GLU A 234 16.01 16.95 -10.32
C GLU A 234 16.78 18.11 -10.96
N TYR A 235 17.23 17.92 -12.21
CA TYR A 235 17.99 18.93 -12.94
C TYR A 235 17.08 19.73 -13.87
N SER A 236 17.07 21.06 -13.72
CA SER A 236 16.26 21.98 -14.54
C SER A 236 16.54 21.95 -16.06
N SER A 237 17.63 21.30 -16.49
CA SER A 237 17.94 21.05 -17.90
C SER A 237 17.17 19.88 -18.51
N ASP A 238 16.59 19.03 -17.67
CA ASP A 238 15.97 17.78 -18.08
C ASP A 238 14.46 17.95 -18.24
N ALA A 239 13.83 16.94 -18.84
CA ALA A 239 12.38 16.86 -18.96
C ALA A 239 11.87 15.61 -18.26
N VAL A 240 10.63 15.65 -17.77
CA VAL A 240 9.96 14.43 -17.27
C VAL A 240 9.89 13.41 -18.41
N PRO A 241 10.47 12.21 -18.25
CA PRO A 241 10.44 11.19 -19.29
C PRO A 241 9.04 10.60 -19.45
N ASP A 242 8.73 10.07 -20.64
CA ASP A 242 7.51 9.29 -20.84
C ASP A 242 7.63 7.93 -20.12
N LEU A 243 6.90 7.78 -19.02
CA LEU A 243 6.88 6.57 -18.21
C LEU A 243 5.79 5.56 -18.62
N GLY A 244 5.07 5.78 -19.72
CA GLY A 244 3.94 4.95 -20.13
C GLY A 244 4.30 3.49 -20.45
N ARG A 245 5.59 3.18 -20.65
CA ARG A 245 6.09 1.80 -20.83
C ARG A 245 6.44 1.08 -19.53
N ILE A 246 6.50 1.81 -18.41
CA ILE A 246 6.90 1.30 -17.10
C ILE A 246 5.73 1.32 -16.12
N LEU A 247 4.79 2.26 -16.29
CA LEU A 247 3.59 2.37 -15.48
C LEU A 247 2.41 1.62 -16.11
N PRO A 248 1.52 1.04 -15.29
CA PRO A 248 1.64 0.90 -13.83
C PRO A 248 2.64 -0.19 -13.41
N ILE A 249 3.17 -0.06 -12.19
CA ILE A 249 4.14 -0.99 -11.59
C ILE A 249 3.44 -2.08 -10.75
N LEU A 250 2.26 -1.77 -10.21
CA LEU A 250 1.41 -2.65 -9.39
C LEU A 250 0.20 -3.15 -10.17
#